data_AF-A0A382SNR3-F1
#
_entry.id   AF-A0A382SNR3-F1
#
_cell.length_a   1.000
_cell.length_b   1.000
_cell.length_c   1.000
_cell.angle_alpha   90.00
_cell.angle_beta   90.00
_cell.angle_gamma   90.00
#
_symmetry.space_group_name_H-M   'P 1'
#
loop_
_entity.id
_entity.type
_entity.pdbx_description
1 polymer ?
#
loop_
_entity_poly.entity_id
_entity_poly.type
_entity_poly.pdbx_seq_one_letter_code
_entity_poly.pdbx_strand_id
1 'polypeptide(L)'
;MGEHTNRLVESTSPYLLQHAHNPVDWHPWSKEALDQAKKRQLPILLSIGYSACHWCHVMEKESFENEKTAELMNASFVNIKVDREERPDIDETYMAATQAMNRGQGGWPMTVFLTPELKPFF
;
A
#
# COMPACT_ATOMS: atom_id res chain seq x y z
N MET A 1 9.66 -20.63 -1.07
CA MET A 1 10.10 -19.39 -1.74
C MET A 1 8.99 -19.02 -2.70
N GLY A 2 8.41 -17.83 -2.57
CA GLY A 2 7.28 -17.41 -3.40
C GLY A 2 7.69 -17.21 -4.85
N GLU A 3 6.75 -17.42 -5.79
CA GLU A 3 6.98 -17.27 -7.23
C GLU A 3 7.27 -15.82 -7.64
N HIS A 4 6.94 -14.85 -6.79
CA HIS A 4 7.19 -13.43 -7.00
C HIS A 4 8.15 -12.87 -5.96
N THR A 5 8.87 -11.81 -6.32
CA THR A 5 9.67 -11.00 -5.39
C THR A 5 9.55 -9.55 -5.82
N ASN A 6 9.05 -8.69 -4.93
CA ASN A 6 8.94 -7.26 -5.13
C ASN A 6 9.98 -6.51 -4.26
N ARG A 7 9.96 -5.18 -4.32
CA ARG A 7 10.98 -4.32 -3.69
C ARG A 7 10.96 -4.33 -2.17
N LEU A 8 9.89 -4.85 -1.54
CA LEU A 8 9.84 -4.95 -0.08
C LEU A 8 10.84 -5.95 0.49
N VAL A 9 11.45 -6.82 -0.33
CA VAL A 9 12.52 -7.75 0.09
C VAL A 9 13.74 -7.03 0.68
N GLU A 10 13.94 -5.75 0.34
CA GLU A 10 15.03 -4.91 0.87
C GLU A 10 14.63 -4.15 2.15
N SER A 11 13.40 -4.32 2.63
CA SER A 11 12.91 -3.64 3.83
C SER A 11 13.48 -4.23 5.12
N THR A 12 13.58 -3.41 6.16
CA THR A 12 13.89 -3.85 7.53
C THR A 12 12.65 -4.17 8.35
N SER A 13 11.47 -3.67 7.94
CA SER A 13 10.20 -3.93 8.62
C SER A 13 9.80 -5.40 8.45
N PRO A 14 9.59 -6.15 9.55
CA PRO A 14 9.04 -7.49 9.48
C PRO A 14 7.66 -7.52 8.82
N TYR A 15 6.85 -6.47 8.98
CA TYR A 15 5.54 -6.36 8.33
C TYR A 15 5.66 -6.22 6.81
N LEU A 16 6.57 -5.35 6.32
CA LEU A 16 6.78 -5.19 4.88
C LEU A 16 7.38 -6.45 4.25
N LEU A 17 8.31 -7.11 4.94
CA LEU A 17 8.93 -8.35 4.48
C LEU A 17 7.92 -9.50 4.30
N GLN A 18 6.84 -9.53 5.09
CA GLN A 18 5.76 -10.52 4.89
C GLN A 18 5.11 -10.41 3.50
N HIS A 19 5.06 -9.20 2.95
CA HIS A 19 4.45 -8.91 1.64
C HIS A 19 5.46 -8.93 0.47
N ALA A 20 6.73 -9.23 0.72
CA ALA A 20 7.80 -9.18 -0.28
C ALA A 20 7.63 -10.17 -1.43
N HIS A 21 6.83 -11.22 -1.24
CA HIS A 21 6.59 -12.26 -2.22
C HIS A 21 5.19 -12.24 -2.83
N ASN A 22 4.42 -11.18 -2.58
CA ASN A 22 3.09 -11.03 -3.17
C ASN A 22 3.22 -10.71 -4.67
N PRO A 23 2.28 -11.19 -5.52
CA PRO A 23 2.26 -10.89 -6.96
C PRO A 23 2.03 -9.40 -7.26
N VAL A 24 1.45 -8.66 -6.31
CA VAL A 24 1.38 -7.19 -6.40
C VAL A 24 2.81 -6.62 -6.32
N ASP A 25 3.16 -5.76 -7.27
CA ASP A 25 4.45 -5.06 -7.30
C ASP A 25 4.47 -3.94 -6.26
N TRP A 26 4.65 -4.34 -5.00
CA TRP A 26 4.71 -3.41 -3.89
C TRP A 26 6.04 -2.64 -3.88
N HIS A 27 5.90 -1.34 -3.68
CA HIS A 27 6.99 -0.44 -3.33
C HIS A 27 6.88 -0.02 -1.86
N PRO A 28 8.02 0.18 -1.17
CA PRO A 28 8.01 0.95 0.07
C PRO A 28 7.73 2.42 -0.25
N TRP A 29 7.24 3.17 0.74
CA TRP A 29 7.11 4.62 0.60
C TRP A 29 8.50 5.25 0.38
N SER A 30 8.74 5.71 -0.84
CA SER A 30 10.05 6.16 -1.29
C SER A 30 9.91 7.20 -2.39
N LYS A 31 10.91 8.08 -2.52
CA LYS A 31 10.95 9.06 -3.61
C LYS A 31 10.84 8.39 -4.98
N GLU A 32 11.44 7.21 -5.15
CA GLU A 32 11.35 6.44 -6.38
C GLU A 32 9.90 6.08 -6.74
N ALA A 33 9.15 5.52 -5.80
CA ALA A 33 7.74 5.15 -6.02
C ALA A 33 6.87 6.37 -6.33
N LEU A 34 7.09 7.48 -5.62
CA LEU A 34 6.35 8.72 -5.85
C LEU A 34 6.68 9.35 -7.21
N ASP A 35 7.95 9.32 -7.62
CA ASP A 35 8.37 9.81 -8.94
C ASP A 35 7.86 8.89 -10.07
N GLN A 36 7.80 7.58 -9.84
CA GLN A 36 7.20 6.60 -10.76
C GLN A 36 5.74 6.94 -11.04
N ALA A 37 4.94 7.23 -10.01
CA ALA A 37 3.54 7.60 -10.16
C ALA A 37 3.37 8.85 -11.03
N LYS A 38 4.21 9.88 -10.80
CA LYS A 38 4.21 11.12 -11.62
C LYS A 38 4.63 10.88 -13.06
N LYS A 39 5.71 10.12 -13.28
CA LYS A 39 6.22 9.81 -14.62
C LYS A 39 5.23 8.99 -15.45
N ARG A 40 4.60 8.00 -14.82
CA ARG A 40 3.62 7.11 -15.46
C ARG A 40 2.22 7.73 -15.55
N GLN A 41 1.98 8.85 -14.85
CA GLN A 41 0.66 9.47 -14.70
C GLN A 41 -0.39 8.48 -14.19
N LEU A 42 0.02 7.59 -13.28
CA LEU A 42 -0.86 6.61 -12.66
C LEU A 42 -1.14 6.97 -11.22
N PRO A 43 -2.37 6.75 -10.72
CA PRO A 43 -2.67 6.91 -9.31
C PRO A 43 -1.86 5.94 -8.45
N ILE A 44 -1.74 6.28 -7.18
CA ILE A 44 -1.10 5.45 -6.15
C ILE A 44 -2.20 4.71 -5.39
N LEU A 45 -2.03 3.41 -5.21
CA LEU A 45 -2.78 2.65 -4.21
C LEU A 45 -1.90 2.57 -2.96
N LEU A 46 -2.27 3.32 -1.92
CA LEU A 46 -1.55 3.35 -0.66
C LEU A 46 -2.22 2.39 0.33
N SER A 47 -1.47 1.38 0.78
CA SER A 47 -1.89 0.41 1.79
C SER A 47 -1.06 0.57 3.06
N ILE A 48 -1.68 1.03 4.14
CA ILE A 48 -1.03 1.23 5.45
C ILE A 48 -1.51 0.17 6.44
N GLY A 49 -0.58 -0.50 7.09
CA GLY A 49 -0.87 -1.52 8.10
C GLY A 49 0.25 -1.68 9.13
N TYR A 50 0.13 -2.74 9.93
CA TYR A 50 1.08 -3.15 10.95
C TYR A 50 0.90 -4.65 11.23
N SER A 51 1.92 -5.26 11.84
CA SER A 51 2.05 -6.72 12.00
C SER A 51 0.90 -7.36 12.80
N ALA A 52 0.31 -6.66 13.78
CA ALA A 52 -0.77 -7.17 14.62
C ALA A 52 -2.21 -6.96 14.07
N CYS A 53 -2.37 -6.47 12.84
CA CYS A 53 -3.71 -6.22 12.28
C CYS A 53 -4.32 -7.50 11.64
N HIS A 54 -5.35 -8.05 12.28
CA HIS A 54 -6.06 -9.25 11.82
C HIS A 54 -6.64 -9.12 10.39
N TRP A 55 -7.16 -7.94 10.03
CA TRP A 55 -7.78 -7.71 8.72
C TRP A 55 -6.77 -7.45 7.58
N CYS A 56 -5.52 -7.10 7.90
CA CYS A 56 -4.43 -7.07 6.91
C CYS A 56 -4.19 -8.46 6.31
N HIS A 57 -4.21 -9.50 7.15
CA HIS A 57 -4.01 -10.89 6.73
C HIS A 57 -5.17 -11.43 5.88
N VAL A 58 -6.42 -11.03 6.18
CA VAL A 58 -7.59 -11.44 5.38
C VAL A 58 -7.57 -10.78 4.00
N MET A 59 -7.29 -9.47 3.94
CA MET A 59 -7.17 -8.73 2.67
C MET A 59 -6.04 -9.27 1.80
N GLU A 60 -4.89 -9.62 2.40
CA GLU A 60 -3.79 -10.25 1.70
C GLU A 60 -4.20 -11.56 1.04
N LYS A 61 -4.78 -12.49 1.82
CA LYS A 61 -5.16 -13.82 1.36
C LYS A 61 -6.28 -13.81 0.31
N GLU A 62 -7.20 -12.85 0.39
CA GLU A 62 -8.35 -12.78 -0.53
C GLU A 62 -8.11 -11.91 -1.77
N SER A 63 -7.21 -10.93 -1.70
CA SER A 63 -7.02 -9.95 -2.78
C SER A 63 -5.59 -9.86 -3.32
N PHE A 64 -4.57 -9.85 -2.46
CA PHE A 64 -3.20 -9.55 -2.88
C PHE A 64 -2.38 -10.76 -3.30
N GLU A 65 -2.79 -11.97 -2.94
CA GLU A 65 -2.22 -13.23 -3.44
C GLU A 65 -2.85 -13.69 -4.77
N ASN A 66 -3.94 -13.05 -5.22
CA ASN A 66 -4.58 -13.40 -6.48
C ASN A 66 -3.86 -12.76 -7.66
N GLU A 67 -3.26 -13.58 -8.53
CA GLU A 67 -2.50 -13.11 -9.69
C GLU A 67 -3.30 -12.18 -10.62
N LYS A 68 -4.56 -12.49 -10.91
CA LYS A 68 -5.39 -11.66 -11.80
C LYS A 68 -5.68 -10.29 -11.19
N THR A 69 -5.94 -10.24 -9.89
CA THR A 69 -6.10 -8.98 -9.16
C THR A 69 -4.79 -8.19 -9.18
N ALA A 70 -3.67 -8.86 -8.91
CA ALA A 70 -2.35 -8.24 -8.93
C ALA A 70 -1.98 -7.68 -10.30
N GLU A 71 -2.28 -8.39 -11.40
CA GLU A 71 -2.09 -7.90 -12.76
C GLU A 71 -2.85 -6.59 -13.00
N LEU A 72 -4.13 -6.54 -12.64
CA LEU A 72 -4.95 -5.33 -12.76
C LEU A 72 -4.40 -4.19 -11.91
N MET A 73 -3.99 -4.49 -10.67
CA MET A 73 -3.40 -3.50 -9.77
C MET A 73 -2.09 -2.95 -10.33
N ASN A 74 -1.18 -3.81 -10.78
CA ASN A 74 0.13 -3.44 -11.30
C ASN A 74 0.04 -2.63 -12.61
N ALA A 75 -0.99 -2.90 -13.42
CA ALA A 75 -1.27 -2.15 -14.63
C ALA A 75 -1.86 -0.75 -14.34
N SER A 76 -2.67 -0.64 -13.28
CA SER A 76 -3.50 0.55 -13.04
C SER A 76 -2.93 1.52 -12.00
N PHE A 77 -2.05 1.02 -11.10
CA PHE A 77 -1.57 1.79 -9.96
C PHE A 77 -0.06 1.65 -9.77
N VAL A 78 0.51 2.63 -9.07
CA VAL A 78 1.74 2.42 -8.31
C VAL A 78 1.35 1.96 -6.91
N ASN A 79 1.61 0.70 -6.59
CA ASN A 79 1.22 0.08 -5.33
C ASN A 79 2.26 0.38 -4.26
N ILE A 80 1.87 1.09 -3.19
CA ILE A 80 2.77 1.46 -2.09
C ILE A 80 2.26 0.84 -0.80
N LYS A 81 3.16 0.12 -0.10
CA LYS A 81 2.90 -0.46 1.21
C LYS A 81 3.67 0.30 2.28
N VAL A 82 3.01 0.60 3.40
CA VAL A 82 3.59 1.34 4.51
C VAL A 82 3.35 0.61 5.82
N ASP A 83 4.43 0.46 6.59
CA ASP A 83 4.36 0.09 7.99
C ASP A 83 4.16 1.36 8.82
N ARG A 84 3.04 1.44 9.55
CA ARG A 84 2.77 2.58 10.43
C ARG A 84 3.76 2.68 11.59
N GLU A 85 4.35 1.56 12.02
CA GLU A 85 5.29 1.55 13.15
C GLU A 85 6.60 2.24 12.76
N GLU A 86 7.00 2.12 11.48
CA GLU A 86 8.14 2.85 10.93
C GLU A 86 7.78 4.27 10.46
N ARG A 87 6.55 4.48 9.96
CA ARG A 87 6.08 5.76 9.38
C ARG A 87 4.74 6.24 9.94
N PRO A 88 4.69 6.60 11.25
CA PRO A 88 3.47 7.13 11.87
C PRO A 88 3.05 8.47 11.26
N ASP A 89 3.99 9.25 10.73
CA ASP A 89 3.75 10.52 10.05
C ASP A 89 2.84 10.37 8.81
N ILE A 90 3.04 9.30 8.05
CA ILE A 90 2.23 8.97 6.87
C ILE A 90 0.86 8.45 7.32
N ASP A 91 0.85 7.56 8.31
CA ASP A 91 -0.37 6.96 8.87
C ASP A 91 -1.34 8.05 9.37
N GLU A 92 -0.87 8.97 10.21
CA GLU A 92 -1.67 10.06 10.76
C GLU A 92 -2.23 10.97 9.67
N THR A 93 -1.40 11.33 8.69
CA THR A 93 -1.81 12.20 7.58
C THR A 93 -2.96 11.59 6.78
N TYR A 94 -2.83 10.33 6.39
CA TYR A 94 -3.85 9.68 5.55
C TYR A 94 -5.06 9.19 6.36
N MET A 95 -4.89 8.87 7.64
CA MET A 95 -6.01 8.57 8.54
C MET A 95 -6.91 9.80 8.73
N ALA A 96 -6.31 10.97 8.94
CA ALA A 96 -7.06 12.22 9.03
C ALA A 96 -7.83 12.51 7.74
N ALA A 97 -7.21 12.30 6.57
CA ALA A 97 -7.89 12.44 5.29
C ALA A 97 -9.04 11.44 5.12
N THR A 98 -8.82 10.16 5.44
CA THR A 98 -9.86 9.13 5.38
C THR A 98 -11.04 9.46 6.29
N GLN A 99 -10.79 9.87 7.53
CA GLN A 99 -11.86 10.28 8.45
C GLN A 99 -12.62 11.51 7.94
N ALA A 100 -11.93 12.51 7.39
CA ALA A 100 -12.57 13.68 6.81
C ALA A 100 -13.50 13.32 5.64
N MET A 101 -13.09 12.37 4.80
CA MET A 101 -13.86 11.91 3.64
C MET A 101 -15.00 10.94 4.02
N ASN A 102 -14.83 10.14 5.08
CA ASN A 102 -15.75 9.09 5.49
C ASN A 102 -16.56 9.43 6.76
N ARG A 103 -16.91 10.70 6.96
CA ARG A 103 -17.78 11.16 8.08
C ARG A 103 -17.27 10.71 9.47
N GLY A 104 -15.95 10.78 9.67
CA GLY A 104 -15.28 10.42 10.91
C GLY A 104 -14.92 8.93 11.05
N GLN A 105 -15.21 8.09 10.05
CA GLN A 105 -14.85 6.68 10.07
C GLN A 105 -13.46 6.44 9.46
N GLY A 106 -12.64 5.64 10.13
CA GLY A 106 -11.31 5.23 9.67
C GLY A 106 -10.79 4.07 10.50
N GLY A 107 -9.89 3.26 9.93
CA GLY A 107 -9.32 2.09 10.58
C GLY A 107 -8.29 1.39 9.71
N TRP A 108 -7.69 0.33 10.24
CA TRP A 108 -6.66 -0.46 9.57
C TRP A 108 -7.16 -1.87 9.18
N PRO A 109 -6.73 -2.45 8.04
CA PRO A 109 -5.83 -1.87 7.02
C PRO A 109 -6.46 -0.66 6.34
N MET A 110 -5.69 0.41 6.22
CA MET A 110 -6.15 1.62 5.55
C MET A 110 -5.70 1.56 4.10
N THR A 111 -6.66 1.56 3.17
CA THR A 111 -6.38 1.65 1.73
C THR A 111 -6.92 2.98 1.21
N VAL A 112 -6.03 3.78 0.61
CA VAL A 112 -6.36 5.11 0.07
C VAL A 112 -5.82 5.21 -1.35
N PHE A 113 -6.64 5.73 -2.27
CA PHE A 113 -6.17 6.08 -3.61
C PHE A 113 -5.68 7.51 -3.62
N LEU A 114 -4.48 7.73 -4.14
CA LEU A 114 -3.88 9.06 -4.25
C LEU A 114 -3.62 9.42 -5.71
N THR A 115 -3.80 10.68 -6.06
CA THR A 115 -3.27 11.19 -7.33
C THR A 115 -1.73 11.17 -7.30
N PRO A 116 -1.04 11.31 -8.44
CA PRO A 116 0.42 11.47 -8.46
C PRO A 116 0.95 12.66 -7.63
N GLU A 117 0.08 13.63 -7.29
CA GLU A 117 0.34 14.76 -6.41
C GLU A 117 0.00 14.47 -4.93
N LEU A 118 -0.21 13.20 -4.59
CA LEU A 118 -0.48 12.70 -3.23
C LEU A 118 -1.82 13.14 -2.63
N LYS A 119 -2.76 13.57 -3.48
CA LYS A 119 -4.10 13.99 -3.04
C LYS A 119 -5.04 12.77 -2.97
N PRO A 120 -5.69 12.51 -1.83
CA PRO A 120 -6.59 11.38 -1.69
C PRO A 120 -7.90 11.57 -2.48
N PHE A 121 -8.42 10.48 -3.03
CA PHE A 121 -9.71 10.42 -3.74
C PHE A 121 -10.42 9.07 -3.55
N PHE A 122 -11.74 9.02 -3.79
CA PHE A 122 -12.59 7.82 -3.78
C PHE A 122 -13.53 7.81 -4.99
#